data_AF-X1LTY2-F1
#
_entry.id   AF-X1LTY2-F1
#
_cell.length_a   1.000
_cell.length_b   1.000
_cell.length_c   1.000
_cell.angle_alpha   90.00
_cell.angle_beta   90.00
_cell.angle_gamma   90.00
#
_symmetry.space_group_name_H-M   'P 1'
#
loop_
_entity.id
_entity.type
_entity.pdbx_description
1 polymer ?
#
loop_
_entity_poly.entity_id
_entity_poly.type
_entity_poly.pdbx_seq_one_letter_code
_entity_poly.pdbx_strand_id
1 'polypeptide(L)' 'KLGLKKTEELIGELLKLEKIREHQAIALVDLMPERKEDVELIFAKERTKLEEEDIKKILEIINKYKK' A
#
# COMPACT_ATOMS: atom_id res chain seq x y z
N LYS A 1 -7.53 -14.19 5.19
CA LYS A 1 -8.39 -12.99 5.15
C LYS A 1 -7.95 -12.08 6.28
N LEU A 2 -7.45 -10.88 5.99
CA LEU A 2 -7.26 -9.83 7.01
C LEU A 2 -8.62 -9.59 7.68
N GLY A 3 -8.63 -9.37 8.99
CA GLY A 3 -9.85 -8.92 9.66
C GLY A 3 -10.27 -7.56 9.12
N LEU A 4 -11.58 -7.29 9.06
CA LEU A 4 -12.13 -6.00 8.61
C LEU A 4 -11.43 -4.82 9.32
N LYS A 5 -11.22 -4.94 10.64
CA LYS A 5 -10.51 -3.94 11.45
C LYS A 5 -9.07 -3.67 10.97
N LYS A 6 -8.29 -4.73 10.72
CA LYS A 6 -6.91 -4.60 10.23
C LYS A 6 -6.85 -3.95 8.85
N THR A 7 -7.87 -4.18 8.03
CA THR A 7 -7.99 -3.59 6.68
C THR A 7 -8.23 -2.09 6.75
N GLU A 8 -9.17 -1.65 7.60
CA GLU A 8 -9.45 -0.23 7.80
C GLU A 8 -8.25 0.51 8.41
N GLU A 9 -7.56 -0.10 9.38
CA GLU A 9 -6.33 0.46 9.96
C GLU A 9 -5.21 0.59 8.92
N LEU A 10 -5.01 -0.44 8.10
CA LEU A 10 -4.01 -0.44 7.03
C LEU A 10 -4.31 0.64 5.97
N ILE A 11 -5.57 0.77 5.54
CA ILE A 11 -5.99 1.84 4.62
C ILE A 11 -5.74 3.21 5.25
N GLY A 12 -6.07 3.38 6.54
CA GLY A 12 -5.84 4.62 7.27
C GLY A 12 -4.35 4.99 7.38
N GLU A 13 -3.46 4.02 7.56
CA GLU A 13 -2.00 4.25 7.54
C GLU A 13 -1.49 4.62 6.15
N LEU A 14 -1.96 3.93 5.11
CA LEU A 14 -1.59 4.21 3.72
C LEU A 14 -2.06 5.60 3.29
N LEU A 15 -3.27 6.02 3.69
CA LEU A 15 -3.82 7.35 3.41
C LEU A 15 -3.09 8.50 4.13
N LYS A 16 -2.27 8.22 5.16
CA LYS A 16 -1.40 9.26 5.77
C LYS A 16 -0.23 9.64 4.87
N LEU A 17 0.07 8.82 3.86
CA LEU A 17 1.08 9.15 2.85
C LEU A 17 0.45 10.11 1.84
N GLU A 18 0.94 11.35 1.74
CA GLU A 18 0.39 12.37 0.82
C GLU A 18 0.37 11.92 -0.65
N LYS A 19 1.26 11.00 -1.02
CA LYS A 19 1.33 10.44 -2.38
C LYS A 19 0.31 9.32 -2.64
N ILE A 20 -0.35 8.80 -1.61
CA ILE A 20 -1.33 7.72 -1.72
C ILE A 20 -2.75 8.29 -1.70
N ARG A 21 -3.52 7.91 -2.71
CA ARG A 21 -4.96 8.17 -2.76
C ARG A 21 -5.74 6.96 -2.28
N GLU A 22 -7.00 7.17 -1.91
CA GLU A 22 -7.89 6.12 -1.41
C GLU A 22 -7.97 4.91 -2.35
N HIS A 23 -8.12 5.14 -3.66
CA HIS A 23 -8.16 4.06 -4.64
C HIS A 23 -6.85 3.25 -4.69
N GLN A 24 -5.70 3.90 -4.44
CA GLN A 24 -4.39 3.24 -4.40
C GLN A 24 -4.19 2.47 -3.10
N ALA A 25 -4.63 3.02 -1.96
CA ALA A 25 -4.63 2.33 -0.69
C ALA A 25 -5.47 1.05 -0.76
N ILE A 26 -6.68 1.13 -1.35
CA ILE A 26 -7.54 -0.04 -1.56
C ILE A 26 -6.83 -1.09 -2.44
N ALA A 27 -6.25 -0.67 -3.57
CA ALA A 27 -5.53 -1.59 -4.46
C ALA A 27 -4.33 -2.27 -3.75
N LEU A 28 -3.59 -1.53 -2.93
CA LEU A 28 -2.48 -2.07 -2.13
C LEU A 28 -2.96 -3.09 -1.10
N VAL A 29 -4.07 -2.83 -0.41
CA VAL A 29 -4.61 -3.78 0.58
C VAL A 29 -5.22 -5.02 -0.08
N ASP A 30 -5.85 -4.87 -1.25
CA ASP A 30 -6.44 -5.98 -1.99
C ASP A 30 -5.36 -6.92 -2.57
N LEU A 31 -4.28 -6.33 -3.11
CA LEU A 31 -3.19 -7.09 -3.74
C LEU A 31 -2.12 -7.56 -2.74
N MET A 32 -1.99 -6.90 -1.58
CA MET A 32 -0.97 -7.17 -0.55
C MET A 32 0.44 -7.45 -1.13
N PRO A 33 1.03 -6.48 -1.86
CA PRO A 33 2.35 -6.64 -2.47
C PRO A 33 3.41 -7.01 -1.43
N GLU A 34 4.31 -7.93 -1.79
CA GLU A 34 5.41 -8.37 -0.93
C GLU A 34 6.75 -7.76 -1.36
N ARG A 35 6.87 -7.47 -2.65
CA ARG A 35 8.09 -6.97 -3.27
C ARG A 35 7.89 -5.55 -3.78
N LYS A 36 9.00 -4.83 -3.90
CA LYS A 36 9.04 -3.50 -4.55
C LYS A 36 8.42 -3.55 -5.95
N GLU A 37 8.75 -4.60 -6.71
CA GLU A 37 8.25 -4.83 -8.06
C GLU A 37 6.72 -4.92 -8.11
N ASP A 38 6.07 -5.52 -7.11
CA ASP A 38 4.61 -5.64 -7.05
C ASP A 38 3.98 -4.26 -6.84
N VAL A 39 4.55 -3.45 -5.94
CA VAL A 39 4.12 -2.06 -5.74
C VAL A 39 4.34 -1.26 -7.03
N GLU A 40 5.50 -1.37 -7.66
CA GLU A 40 5.78 -0.69 -8.92
C GLU A 40 4.79 -1.10 -10.02
N LEU A 41 4.38 -2.37 -10.08
CA LEU A 41 3.40 -2.86 -11.04
C LEU A 41 2.00 -2.29 -10.80
N ILE A 42 1.59 -2.16 -9.54
CA ILE A 42 0.31 -1.53 -9.15
C ILE A 42 0.29 -0.06 -9.58
N PHE A 43 1.40 0.64 -9.36
CA PHE A 43 1.53 2.06 -9.67
C PHE A 43 1.96 2.32 -11.12
N ALA A 44 2.37 1.30 -11.89
CA ALA A 44 2.79 1.46 -13.29
C ALA A 44 1.66 1.95 -14.21
N LYS A 45 0.40 1.71 -13.83
CA LYS A 45 -0.78 2.20 -14.54
C LYS A 45 -1.32 3.52 -13.98
N GLU A 46 -0.71 4.05 -12.92
CA GLU A 46 -1.14 5.25 -12.21
C GLU A 46 -0.34 6.48 -12.64
N ARG A 47 -0.91 7.68 -12.43
CA ARG A 47 -0.20 8.95 -12.68
C ARG A 47 0.77 9.33 -11.57
N THR A 48 0.73 8.62 -10.44
CA THR A 48 1.59 8.87 -9.28
C THR A 48 2.92 8.15 -9.44
N LYS A 49 4.02 8.90 -9.42
CA LYS A 49 5.35 8.32 -9.19
C LYS A 49 5.60 8.19 -7.68
N LEU A 50 5.74 6.96 -7.22
CA LEU A 50 6.29 6.67 -5.90
C LEU A 50 7.82 6.68 -5.97
N GLU A 51 8.46 7.24 -4.96
CA GLU A 51 9.91 7.13 -4.80
C GLU A 51 10.25 5.83 -4.06
N GLU A 52 11.51 5.39 -4.14
CA GLU A 52 11.92 4.16 -3.44
C GLU A 52 11.64 4.19 -1.94
N GLU A 53 11.76 5.37 -1.32
CA GLU A 53 11.44 5.58 0.09
C GLU A 53 9.96 5.38 0.38
N ASP A 54 9.08 5.83 -0.51
CA ASP A 54 7.63 5.65 -0.38
C ASP A 54 7.28 4.17 -0.51
N ILE A 55 7.86 3.48 -1.50
CA ILE A 55 7.62 2.04 -1.70
C ILE A 55 8.08 1.23 -0.49
N LYS A 56 9.24 1.56 0.09
CA LYS A 56 9.72 0.91 1.33
C LYS A 56 8.75 1.12 2.48
N LYS A 57 8.27 2.35 2.69
CA LYS A 57 7.27 2.65 3.75
C LYS A 57 5.98 1.86 3.55
N ILE A 58 5.48 1.78 2.32
CA ILE A 58 4.26 1.02 1.99
C ILE A 58 4.46 -0.46 2.32
N LEU A 59 5.58 -1.06 1.88
CA LEU A 59 5.90 -2.46 2.16
C LEU A 59 6.06 -2.74 3.66
N GLU A 60 6.70 -1.82 4.41
CA GLU A 60 6.82 -1.94 5.86
C GLU A 60 5.45 -1.90 6.55
N ILE A 61 4.58 -0.98 6.15
CA ILE A 61 3.22 -0.87 6.66
C ILE A 61 2.46 -2.17 6.37
N ILE A 62 2.41 -2.62 5.11
CA ILE A 62 1.69 -3.86 4.72
C ILE A 62 2.22 -5.08 5.49
N ASN A 63 3.55 -5.21 5.63
CA ASN A 63 4.17 -6.32 6.35
C ASN A 63 3.82 -6.33 7.85
N LYS A 64 3.56 -5.19 8.50
CA LYS A 64 3.10 -5.15 9.89
C LYS A 64 1.73 -5.79 10.07
N TYR A 65 0.83 -5.62 9.10
CA TYR A 65 -0.54 -6.15 9.17
C TYR A 65 -0.67 -7.60 8.70
N LYS A 66 0.36 -8.12 8.01
CA LYS A 66 0.43 -9.51 7.54
C LYS A 66 0.69 -10.53 8.66
N LYS A 67 1.25 -10.09 9.79
CA LYS A 67 1.43 -10.87 11.02
C LYS A 67 0.14 -10.92 11.85
#